data_AF-A0A7W0KC74-F1
#
_entry.id   AF-A0A7W0KC74-F1
#
_cell.length_a   1.000
_cell.length_b   1.000
_cell.length_c   1.000
_cell.angle_alpha   90.00
_cell.angle_beta   90.00
_cell.angle_gamma   90.00
#
_symmetry.space_group_name_H-M   'P 1'
#
loop_
_entity.id
_entity.type
_entity.pdbx_description
1 polymer ?
#
loop_
_entity_poly.entity_id
_entity_poly.type
_entity_poly.pdbx_seq_one_letter_code
_entity_poly.pdbx_strand_id
1 'polypeptide(L)'
;MSTAEHGLASDIEAVRTEALDRLKTLATAAEAAEWESTYLGPKGRVTLLLRGLGQLPKEERPIAGRATQQLRNDLTDAFGPVNDHLAAEAIAARLVADAVDISLPGRKPTIGAAHPISIVTAELVDIFALLG
;
A
#
# COMPACT_ATOMS: atom_id res chain seq x y z
N MET A 1 15.71 -3.59 -45.08
CA MET A 1 16.26 -3.61 -43.71
C MET A 1 15.43 -2.73 -42.75
N SER A 2 14.09 -2.79 -42.73
CA SER A 2 13.31 -1.89 -41.83
C SER A 2 11.91 -2.44 -41.51
N THR A 3 11.83 -3.69 -41.05
CA THR A 3 10.57 -4.29 -40.55
C THR A 3 10.62 -4.63 -39.07
N ALA A 4 11.81 -4.86 -38.50
CA ALA A 4 11.97 -5.14 -37.06
C ALA A 4 11.82 -3.89 -36.17
N GLU A 5 12.23 -2.72 -36.66
CA GLU A 5 12.20 -1.46 -35.90
C GLU A 5 10.77 -0.98 -35.61
N HIS A 6 9.84 -1.14 -36.56
CA HIS A 6 8.45 -0.68 -36.42
C HIS A 6 7.64 -1.54 -35.45
N GLY A 7 7.95 -2.84 -35.34
CA GLY A 7 7.21 -3.76 -34.46
C GLY A 7 7.44 -3.45 -32.98
N LEU A 8 8.72 -3.32 -32.56
CA LEU A 8 9.04 -3.16 -31.14
C LEU A 8 8.63 -1.80 -30.57
N ALA A 9 8.78 -0.73 -31.35
CA ALA A 9 8.33 0.60 -30.95
C ALA A 9 6.79 0.67 -30.84
N SER A 10 6.09 0.03 -31.77
CA SER A 10 4.63 -0.13 -31.71
C SER A 10 4.20 -0.94 -30.49
N ASP A 11 4.92 -2.03 -30.16
CA ASP A 11 4.60 -2.88 -29.00
C ASP A 11 4.80 -2.14 -27.67
N ILE A 12 5.85 -1.34 -27.54
CA ILE A 12 6.10 -0.50 -26.35
C ILE A 12 4.94 0.47 -26.14
N GLU A 13 4.47 1.12 -27.20
CA GLU A 13 3.42 2.13 -27.10
C GLU A 13 2.02 1.51 -26.90
N ALA A 14 1.78 0.31 -27.47
CA ALA A 14 0.60 -0.48 -27.19
C ALA A 14 0.54 -0.90 -25.71
N VAL A 15 1.66 -1.40 -25.16
CA VAL A 15 1.77 -1.77 -23.74
C VAL A 15 1.59 -0.55 -22.84
N ARG A 16 2.17 0.61 -23.21
CA ARG A 16 1.97 1.87 -22.49
C ARG A 16 0.49 2.23 -22.39
N THR A 17 -0.18 2.27 -23.54
CA THR A 17 -1.57 2.72 -23.62
C THR A 17 -2.49 1.79 -22.84
N GLU A 18 -2.32 0.48 -23.02
CA GLU A 18 -3.13 -0.52 -22.33
C GLU A 18 -2.89 -0.50 -20.81
N ALA A 19 -1.63 -0.37 -20.38
CA ALA A 19 -1.31 -0.31 -18.96
C ALA A 19 -1.90 0.95 -18.30
N LEU A 20 -1.83 2.11 -18.96
CA LEU A 20 -2.42 3.36 -18.48
C LEU A 20 -3.95 3.33 -18.48
N ASP A 21 -4.59 2.70 -19.47
CA ASP A 21 -6.04 2.57 -19.51
C ASP A 21 -6.53 1.64 -18.40
N ARG A 22 -5.84 0.50 -18.22
CA ARG A 22 -6.15 -0.44 -17.14
C ARG A 22 -5.97 0.23 -15.77
N LEU A 23 -4.94 1.07 -15.60
CA LEU A 23 -4.68 1.80 -14.37
C LEU A 23 -5.86 2.69 -13.94
N LYS A 24 -6.58 3.29 -14.89
CA LYS A 24 -7.76 4.13 -14.63
C LYS A 24 -8.98 3.33 -14.17
N THR A 25 -9.00 2.04 -14.47
CA THR A 25 -10.12 1.13 -14.14
C THR A 25 -9.93 0.38 -12.84
N LEU A 26 -8.77 0.52 -12.17
CA LEU A 26 -8.48 -0.16 -10.92
C LEU A 26 -9.34 0.42 -9.79
N ALA A 27 -10.06 -0.45 -9.09
CA ALA A 27 -10.96 -0.09 -8.00
C ALA A 27 -10.57 -0.73 -6.66
N THR A 28 -9.70 -1.74 -6.66
CA THR A 28 -9.33 -2.45 -5.43
C THR A 28 -7.83 -2.68 -5.29
N ALA A 29 -7.35 -2.83 -4.05
CA ALA A 29 -5.96 -3.17 -3.76
C ALA A 29 -5.53 -4.51 -4.37
N ALA A 30 -6.47 -5.47 -4.52
CA ALA A 30 -6.20 -6.75 -5.18
C ALA A 30 -5.95 -6.56 -6.69
N GLU A 31 -6.76 -5.73 -7.35
CA GLU A 31 -6.57 -5.39 -8.77
C GLU A 31 -5.27 -4.61 -9.00
N ALA A 32 -4.89 -3.74 -8.05
CA ALA A 32 -3.61 -3.02 -8.10
C ALA A 32 -2.41 -3.99 -8.04
N ALA A 33 -2.43 -4.98 -7.15
CA ALA A 33 -1.39 -6.01 -7.06
C ALA A 33 -1.33 -6.91 -8.31
N GLU A 34 -2.50 -7.24 -8.88
CA GLU A 34 -2.57 -8.00 -10.14
C GLU A 34 -1.99 -7.20 -11.32
N TRP A 35 -2.29 -5.91 -11.39
CA TRP A 35 -1.72 -5.01 -12.39
C TRP A 35 -0.20 -4.93 -12.26
N GLU A 36 0.33 -4.73 -11.04
CA GLU A 36 1.78 -4.68 -10.79
C GLU A 36 2.47 -5.96 -11.25
N SER A 37 1.93 -7.12 -10.88
CA SER A 37 2.43 -8.43 -11.31
C SER A 37 2.44 -8.59 -12.85
N THR A 38 1.37 -8.14 -13.51
CA THR A 38 1.16 -8.33 -14.95
C THR A 38 2.06 -7.44 -15.81
N TYR A 39 2.31 -6.20 -15.38
CA TYR A 39 3.08 -5.22 -16.17
C TYR A 39 4.51 -5.05 -15.66
N LEU A 40 4.70 -4.79 -14.36
CA LEU A 40 6.00 -4.45 -13.74
C LEU A 40 6.73 -5.66 -13.11
N GLY A 41 6.03 -6.77 -12.88
CA GLY A 41 6.56 -7.94 -12.18
C GLY A 41 7.74 -8.65 -12.88
N PRO A 42 8.34 -9.66 -12.21
CA PRO A 42 9.49 -10.42 -12.73
C PRO A 42 9.18 -11.25 -13.98
N LYS A 43 7.89 -11.50 -14.25
CA LYS A 43 7.35 -12.09 -15.49
C LYS A 43 6.43 -11.13 -16.24
N GLY A 44 6.40 -9.86 -15.85
CA GLY A 44 5.53 -8.86 -16.43
C GLY A 44 5.93 -8.47 -17.85
N ARG A 45 5.00 -7.88 -18.59
CA ARG A 45 5.19 -7.48 -20.01
C ARG A 45 6.40 -6.59 -20.22
N VAL A 46 6.68 -5.66 -19.31
CA VAL A 46 7.85 -4.77 -19.40
C VAL A 46 9.15 -5.56 -19.27
N THR A 47 9.21 -6.53 -18.35
CA THR A 47 10.38 -7.40 -18.16
C THR A 47 10.56 -8.37 -19.34
N LEU A 48 9.49 -8.84 -19.96
CA LEU A 48 9.54 -9.65 -21.18
C LEU A 48 10.10 -8.86 -22.38
N LEU A 49 9.66 -7.60 -22.56
CA LEU A 49 10.21 -6.70 -23.57
C LEU A 49 11.72 -6.51 -23.38
N LEU A 50 12.16 -6.28 -22.13
CA LEU A 50 13.59 -6.17 -21.79
C LEU A 50 14.40 -7.43 -22.10
N ARG A 51 13.85 -8.63 -21.89
CA ARG A 51 14.52 -9.89 -22.30
C ARG A 51 14.58 -10.04 -23.82
N GLY A 52 13.55 -9.58 -24.53
CA GLY A 52 13.49 -9.57 -26.00
C GLY A 52 14.58 -8.71 -26.64
N LEU A 53 15.05 -7.66 -25.95
CA LEU A 53 16.17 -6.82 -26.41
C LEU A 53 17.47 -7.61 -26.63
N GLY A 54 17.63 -8.76 -25.97
CA GLY A 54 18.77 -9.65 -26.16
C GLY A 54 18.88 -10.20 -27.59
N GLN A 55 17.82 -10.19 -28.39
CA GLN A 55 17.80 -10.70 -29.77
C GLN A 55 18.16 -9.65 -30.84
N LEU A 56 18.32 -8.37 -30.45
CA LEU A 56 18.55 -7.26 -31.40
C LEU A 56 20.03 -7.00 -31.73
N PRO A 57 20.33 -6.31 -32.85
CA PRO A 57 21.69 -5.89 -33.21
C PRO A 57 22.29 -4.93 -32.15
N LYS A 58 23.63 -4.92 -32.02
CA LYS A 58 24.37 -4.11 -31.03
C LYS A 58 24.09 -2.60 -31.12
N GLU A 59 23.75 -2.10 -32.31
CA GLU A 59 23.53 -0.69 -32.59
C GLU A 59 22.14 -0.20 -32.15
N GLU A 60 21.13 -1.07 -32.17
CA GLU A 60 19.74 -0.74 -31.84
C GLU A 60 19.38 -1.04 -30.37
N ARG A 61 20.07 -2.01 -29.74
CA ARG A 61 19.90 -2.37 -28.32
C ARG A 61 19.89 -1.18 -27.35
N PRO A 62 20.77 -0.16 -27.46
CA PRO A 62 20.80 0.95 -26.51
C PRO A 62 19.58 1.87 -26.62
N ILE A 63 19.04 2.05 -27.84
CA ILE A 63 17.89 2.94 -28.09
C ILE A 63 16.62 2.28 -27.56
N ALA A 64 16.40 1.03 -27.92
CA ALA A 64 15.24 0.26 -27.46
C ALA A 64 15.29 0.01 -25.93
N GLY A 65 16.47 -0.25 -25.36
CA GLY A 65 16.64 -0.38 -23.91
C GLY A 65 16.31 0.89 -23.14
N ARG A 66 16.71 2.07 -23.64
CA ARG A 66 16.30 3.35 -23.07
C ARG A 66 14.79 3.54 -23.12
N ALA A 67 14.15 3.24 -24.25
CA ALA A 67 12.70 3.37 -24.40
C ALA A 67 11.93 2.44 -23.43
N THR A 68 12.36 1.17 -23.29
CA THR A 68 11.71 0.25 -22.35
C THR A 68 11.94 0.64 -20.90
N GLN A 69 13.12 1.15 -20.54
CA GLN A 69 13.38 1.62 -19.19
C GLN A 69 12.59 2.89 -18.88
N GLN A 70 12.43 3.80 -19.85
CA GLN A 70 11.56 4.97 -19.71
C GLN A 70 10.11 4.54 -19.48
N LEU A 71 9.60 3.59 -20.29
CA LEU A 71 8.26 3.03 -20.10
C LEU A 71 8.09 2.45 -18.68
N ARG A 72 9.07 1.70 -18.18
CA ARG A 72 9.03 1.17 -16.81
C ARG A 72 8.89 2.29 -15.78
N ASN A 73 9.69 3.33 -15.90
CA ASN A 73 9.67 4.46 -14.97
C ASN A 73 8.31 5.18 -15.04
N ASP A 74 7.83 5.50 -16.24
CA ASP A 74 6.55 6.18 -16.44
C ASP A 74 5.37 5.40 -15.82
N LEU A 75 5.36 4.07 -15.98
CA LEU A 75 4.34 3.20 -15.40
C LEU A 75 4.46 3.10 -13.87
N THR A 76 5.68 3.11 -13.34
CA THR A 76 5.92 3.09 -11.88
C THR A 76 5.45 4.39 -11.25
N ASP A 77 5.78 5.53 -11.87
CA ASP A 77 5.39 6.86 -11.42
C ASP A 77 3.87 7.07 -11.48
N ALA A 78 3.20 6.51 -12.50
CA ALA A 78 1.75 6.53 -12.59
C ALA A 78 1.07 5.59 -11.57
N PHE A 79 1.67 4.44 -11.28
CA PHE A 79 1.09 3.43 -10.39
C PHE A 79 1.21 3.78 -8.92
N GLY A 80 2.32 4.36 -8.47
CA GLY A 80 2.56 4.69 -7.07
C GLY A 80 1.39 5.43 -6.40
N PRO A 81 0.94 6.58 -6.93
CA PRO A 81 -0.18 7.34 -6.37
C PRO A 81 -1.50 6.56 -6.31
N VAL A 82 -1.79 5.74 -7.33
CA VAL A 82 -3.02 4.93 -7.39
C VAL A 82 -2.98 3.83 -6.34
N ASN A 83 -1.85 3.15 -6.20
CA ASN A 83 -1.66 2.10 -5.20
C ASN A 83 -1.76 2.66 -3.77
N ASP A 84 -1.11 3.80 -3.52
CA ASP A 84 -1.17 4.46 -2.21
C ASP A 84 -2.60 4.90 -1.85
N HIS A 85 -3.35 5.42 -2.83
CA HIS A 85 -4.74 5.80 -2.65
C HIS A 85 -5.62 4.58 -2.30
N LEU A 86 -5.56 3.50 -3.11
CA LEU A 86 -6.34 2.30 -2.88
C LEU A 86 -5.98 1.59 -1.56
N ALA A 87 -4.69 1.64 -1.17
CA ALA A 87 -4.25 1.12 0.12
C ALA A 87 -4.82 1.95 1.29
N ALA A 88 -4.81 3.28 1.18
CA ALA A 88 -5.39 4.17 2.18
C ALA A 88 -6.90 3.99 2.32
N GLU A 89 -7.63 3.85 1.21
CA GLU A 89 -9.06 3.56 1.20
C GLU A 89 -9.38 2.21 1.87
N ALA A 90 -8.60 1.16 1.57
CA ALA A 90 -8.78 -0.14 2.19
C ALA A 90 -8.55 -0.11 3.71
N ILE A 91 -7.54 0.65 4.16
CA ILE A 91 -7.27 0.86 5.59
C ILE A 91 -8.42 1.63 6.24
N ALA A 92 -8.88 2.72 5.63
CA ALA A 92 -9.99 3.52 6.16
C ALA A 92 -11.28 2.70 6.27
N ALA A 93 -11.61 1.93 5.23
CA ALA A 93 -12.77 1.04 5.25
C ALA A 93 -12.70 0.01 6.39
N ARG A 94 -11.51 -0.55 6.64
CA ARG A 94 -11.29 -1.49 7.74
C ARG A 94 -11.40 -0.82 9.12
N LEU A 95 -10.88 0.39 9.27
CA LEU A 95 -11.00 1.17 10.53
C LEU A 95 -12.45 1.47 10.87
N VAL A 96 -13.29 1.77 9.87
CA VAL A 96 -14.73 1.98 10.08
C VAL A 96 -15.43 0.67 10.45
N ALA A 97 -15.09 -0.44 9.79
CA ALA A 97 -15.66 -1.75 10.10
C ALA A 97 -15.29 -2.23 11.52
N ASP A 98 -14.06 -1.96 11.96
CA ASP A 98 -13.54 -2.33 13.27
C ASP A 98 -13.81 -1.26 14.35
N ALA A 99 -14.65 -0.24 14.06
CA ALA A 99 -14.93 0.83 15.00
C ALA A 99 -15.66 0.30 16.25
N VAL A 100 -15.03 0.44 17.41
CA VAL A 100 -15.58 0.06 18.72
C VAL A 100 -16.02 1.31 19.47
N ASP A 101 -17.19 1.25 20.11
CA ASP A 101 -17.66 2.31 21.00
C ASP A 101 -16.79 2.36 22.28
N ILE A 102 -15.96 3.39 22.37
CA ILE A 102 -15.05 3.66 23.49
C ILE A 102 -15.77 4.10 24.77
N SER A 103 -17.06 4.45 24.69
CA SER A 103 -17.86 4.87 25.85
C SER A 103 -18.43 3.70 26.64
N LEU A 104 -18.42 2.50 26.05
CA LEU A 104 -18.93 1.30 26.71
C LEU A 104 -18.10 0.97 27.96
N PRO A 105 -18.75 0.60 29.08
CA PRO A 105 -18.04 0.20 30.27
C PRO A 105 -17.21 -1.05 29.97
N GLY A 106 -15.90 -0.94 30.14
CA GLY A 106 -14.99 -2.07 30.03
C GLY A 106 -15.25 -3.13 31.11
N ARG A 107 -14.56 -4.27 30.98
CA ARG A 107 -14.57 -5.32 32.02
C ARG A 107 -13.93 -4.77 33.30
N LYS A 108 -14.75 -4.46 34.30
CA LYS A 108 -14.27 -3.93 35.58
C LYS A 108 -13.65 -5.06 36.42
N PRO A 109 -12.44 -4.89 36.97
CA PRO A 109 -11.96 -5.79 38.00
C PRO A 109 -12.82 -5.63 39.26
N THR A 110 -12.91 -6.68 40.07
CA THR A 110 -13.52 -6.56 41.40
C THR A 110 -12.60 -5.71 42.27
N ILE A 111 -13.05 -4.51 42.63
CA ILE A 111 -12.36 -3.64 43.58
C ILE A 111 -12.96 -3.94 44.96
N GLY A 112 -12.11 -4.35 45.90
CA GLY A 112 -12.52 -4.53 47.30
C GLY A 112 -12.72 -3.18 47.99
N ALA A 113 -13.52 -3.16 49.06
CA ALA A 113 -13.67 -1.99 49.92
C ALA A 113 -12.76 -2.09 51.15
N ALA A 114 -12.27 -0.96 51.65
CA ALA A 114 -11.64 -0.90 52.96
C ALA A 114 -12.67 -1.27 54.04
N HIS A 115 -12.23 -2.02 55.05
CA HIS A 115 -13.11 -2.39 56.16
C HIS A 115 -13.53 -1.12 56.94
N PRO A 116 -14.79 -1.00 57.41
CA PRO A 116 -15.26 0.20 58.10
C PRO A 116 -14.39 0.63 59.29
N ILE A 117 -13.87 -0.34 60.07
CA ILE A 117 -12.94 -0.05 61.17
C ILE A 117 -11.65 0.59 60.66
N SER A 118 -11.12 0.13 59.53
CA SER A 118 -9.91 0.70 58.92
C SER A 118 -10.15 2.12 58.41
N ILE A 119 -11.34 2.40 57.86
CA ILE A 119 -11.74 3.75 57.45
C ILE A 119 -11.77 4.69 58.66
N VAL A 120 -12.46 4.31 59.73
CA VAL A 120 -12.56 5.13 60.96
C VAL A 120 -11.19 5.32 61.61
N THR A 121 -10.35 4.29 61.62
CA THR A 121 -8.99 4.38 62.17
C THR A 121 -8.14 5.36 61.36
N ALA A 122 -8.19 5.28 60.01
CA ALA A 122 -7.47 6.21 59.14
C ALA A 122 -7.96 7.65 59.33
N GLU A 123 -9.27 7.86 59.42
CA GLU A 123 -9.87 9.18 59.65
C GLU A 123 -9.43 9.78 61.01
N LEU A 124 -9.42 8.99 62.08
CA LEU A 124 -8.92 9.44 63.37
C LEU A 124 -7.43 9.79 63.32
N VAL A 125 -6.61 8.94 62.69
CA VAL A 125 -5.18 9.20 62.51
C VAL A 125 -4.95 10.50 61.73
N ASP A 126 -5.69 10.73 60.64
CA ASP A 126 -5.60 11.95 59.84
C ASP A 126 -5.98 13.20 60.66
N ILE A 127 -7.04 13.12 61.46
CA ILE A 127 -7.46 14.22 62.36
C ILE A 127 -6.35 14.56 63.37
N PHE A 128 -5.78 13.55 64.03
CA PHE A 128 -4.73 13.79 65.02
C PHE A 128 -3.41 14.22 64.38
N ALA A 129 -3.06 13.70 63.20
CA ALA A 129 -1.87 14.14 62.46
C ALA A 129 -1.93 15.62 62.04
N LEU A 130 -3.13 16.16 61.79
CA LEU A 130 -3.34 17.58 61.52
C LEU A 130 -3.17 18.47 62.77
N LEU A 131 -3.29 17.90 63.97
CA LEU A 131 -3.18 18.63 65.24
C LEU A 131 -1.73 18.71 65.77
N GLY A 132 -0.82 17.86 65.28
CA GLY A 132 0.62 17.88 65.61
C GLY A 132 1.09 16.69 66.42
#